data_AF-A0A1G7MHS0-F1
#
_entry.id   AF-A0A1G7MHS0-F1
#
_cell.length_a   1.000
_cell.length_b   1.000
_cell.length_c   1.000
_cell.angle_alpha   90.00
_cell.angle_beta   90.00
_cell.angle_gamma   90.00
#
_symmetry.space_group_name_H-M   'P 1'
#
loop_
_entity.id
_entity.type
_entity.pdbx_description
1 polymer ?
#
loop_
_entity_poly.entity_id
_entity_poly.type
_entity_poly.pdbx_seq_one_letter_code
_entity_poly.pdbx_strand_id
1 'polypeptide(L)'
;MLADELCMELEDAGAVVLGPVGSIRDAEALIRASDAIHGGILDVNLDGDMVFAAADLLAERGVPFVFTTGYDRSVIPERFDGVVQCEKPINLRIVTQAIGRVIHG
;
A
#
# COMPACT_ATOMS: atom_id res chain seq x y z
N MET A 1 10.73 10.83 4.36
CA MET A 1 10.71 10.69 5.83
C MET A 1 9.75 9.60 6.28
N LEU A 2 8.42 9.73 6.12
CA LEU A 2 7.49 8.66 6.53
C LEU A 2 7.63 7.36 5.70
N ALA A 3 7.83 7.49 4.39
CA ALA A 3 8.02 6.33 3.51
C ALA A 3 9.32 5.58 3.83
N ASP A 4 10.42 6.31 4.04
CA ASP A 4 11.74 5.71 4.34
C ASP A 4 11.72 4.97 5.69
N GLU A 5 11.09 5.57 6.72
CA GLU A 5 10.93 4.93 8.02
C GLU A 5 10.10 3.65 7.94
N LEU A 6 9.02 3.65 7.14
CA LEU A 6 8.23 2.46 6.90
C LEU A 6 9.03 1.37 6.17
N CYS A 7 9.88 1.75 5.22
CA CYS A 7 10.74 0.80 4.51
C CYS A 7 11.71 0.14 5.50
N MET A 8 12.38 0.93 6.35
CA MET A 8 13.27 0.39 7.38
C MET A 8 12.56 -0.59 8.32
N GLU A 9 11.37 -0.24 8.82
CA GLU A 9 10.59 -1.13 9.69
C GLU A 9 10.16 -2.44 9.00
N LEU A 10 9.87 -2.40 7.69
CA LEU A 10 9.53 -3.60 6.91
C LEU A 10 10.77 -4.47 6.65
N GLU A 11 11.90 -3.85 6.31
CA GLU A 11 13.18 -4.53 6.11
C GLU A 11 13.67 -5.19 7.41
N ASP A 12 13.55 -4.50 8.54
CA ASP A 12 13.86 -5.05 9.87
C ASP A 12 12.95 -6.23 10.24
N ALA A 13 11.72 -6.25 9.71
CA ALA A 13 10.81 -7.38 9.83
C ALA A 13 11.09 -8.53 8.82
N GLY A 14 12.12 -8.38 7.98
CA GLY A 14 12.56 -9.37 7.01
C GLY A 14 11.86 -9.29 5.64
N ALA A 15 11.10 -8.24 5.38
CA ALA A 15 10.48 -8.02 4.08
C ALA A 15 11.49 -7.46 3.06
N VAL A 16 11.26 -7.74 1.77
CA VAL A 16 11.97 -7.06 0.68
C VAL A 16 11.07 -5.94 0.16
N VAL A 17 11.56 -4.71 0.25
CA VAL A 17 10.81 -3.53 -0.19
C VAL A 17 11.15 -3.20 -1.64
N LEU A 18 10.14 -3.15 -2.50
CA LEU A 18 10.29 -2.85 -3.94
C LEU A 18 10.20 -1.34 -4.25
N GLY A 19 9.66 -0.55 -3.30
CA GLY A 19 9.55 0.91 -3.37
C GLY A 19 10.53 1.60 -2.41
N PRO A 20 10.24 2.83 -1.93
CA PRO A 20 8.99 3.59 -2.10
C PRO A 20 8.91 4.31 -3.46
N VAL A 21 7.69 4.55 -3.92
CA VAL A 21 7.39 5.31 -5.15
C VAL A 21 6.52 6.51 -4.81
N GLY A 22 6.83 7.67 -5.39
CA GLY A 22 6.17 8.94 -5.06
C GLY A 22 5.01 9.32 -5.99
N SER A 23 4.79 8.58 -7.08
CA SER A 23 3.76 8.88 -8.07
C SER A 23 2.99 7.62 -8.48
N ILE A 24 1.76 7.80 -8.96
CA ILE A 24 0.96 6.68 -9.48
C ILE A 24 1.64 6.02 -10.67
N ARG A 25 2.26 6.80 -11.57
CA ARG A 25 2.93 6.26 -12.76
C ARG A 25 4.07 5.32 -12.37
N ASP A 26 4.86 5.72 -11.38
CA ASP A 26 5.97 4.89 -10.89
C ASP A 26 5.45 3.65 -10.16
N ALA A 27 4.34 3.77 -9.40
CA ALA A 27 3.68 2.63 -8.78
C ALA A 27 3.17 1.63 -9.81
N GLU A 28 2.46 2.07 -10.85
CA GLU A 28 1.99 1.20 -11.93
C GLU A 28 3.16 0.54 -12.67
N ALA A 29 4.22 1.29 -12.96
CA ALA A 29 5.42 0.75 -13.63
C ALA A 29 6.10 -0.32 -12.76
N LEU A 30 6.26 -0.05 -11.46
CA LEU A 30 6.84 -0.99 -10.51
C LEU A 30 6.01 -2.25 -10.38
N ILE A 31 4.68 -2.10 -10.25
CA ILE A 31 3.76 -3.23 -10.20
C ILE A 31 3.89 -4.05 -11.48
N ARG A 32 3.84 -3.41 -12.65
CA ARG A 32 3.94 -4.10 -13.94
C ARG A 32 5.26 -4.85 -14.13
N ALA A 33 6.37 -4.28 -13.68
CA ALA A 33 7.71 -4.87 -13.82
C ALA A 33 8.02 -5.98 -12.82
N SER A 34 7.27 -6.06 -11.71
CA SER A 34 7.53 -7.00 -10.63
C SER A 34 6.55 -8.16 -10.64
N ASP A 35 7.06 -9.38 -10.81
CA ASP A 35 6.25 -10.60 -10.82
C ASP A 35 6.01 -11.20 -9.41
N ALA A 36 6.81 -10.80 -8.42
CA ALA A 36 6.79 -11.37 -7.06
C ALA A 36 6.42 -10.35 -5.99
N ILE A 37 5.22 -9.77 -6.09
CA ILE A 37 4.68 -8.88 -5.05
C ILE A 37 3.80 -9.70 -4.12
N HIS A 38 4.18 -9.76 -2.84
CA HIS A 38 3.40 -10.48 -1.83
C HIS A 38 2.35 -9.60 -1.16
N GLY A 39 2.60 -8.30 -1.07
CA GLY A 39 1.63 -7.33 -0.60
C GLY A 39 2.03 -5.89 -0.89
N GLY A 40 1.05 -4.98 -0.87
CA GLY A 40 1.25 -3.55 -1.11
C GLY A 40 0.79 -2.66 0.03
N ILE A 41 1.49 -1.55 0.27
CA ILE A 41 1.03 -0.45 1.13
C ILE A 41 0.85 0.76 0.23
N LEU A 42 -0.38 1.27 0.14
CA LEU A 42 -0.74 2.34 -0.79
C LEU A 42 -1.24 3.57 -0.03
N ASP A 43 -0.63 4.74 -0.26
CA ASP A 43 -1.22 6.02 0.18
C ASP A 43 -2.36 6.40 -0.77
N VAL A 44 -3.55 6.65 -0.24
CA VAL A 44 -4.75 6.96 -1.05
C VAL A 44 -4.52 8.17 -1.94
N ASN A 45 -3.74 9.15 -1.48
CA ASN A 45 -3.41 10.36 -2.23
C ASN A 45 -1.90 10.47 -2.41
N LEU A 46 -1.44 10.32 -3.66
CA LEU A 46 -0.07 10.54 -4.09
C LEU A 46 -0.01 11.85 -4.88
N ASP A 47 0.41 12.93 -4.24
CA ASP A 47 0.60 14.27 -4.83
C ASP A 47 -0.64 14.82 -5.59
N GLY A 48 -1.84 14.51 -5.10
CA GLY A 48 -3.11 14.93 -5.69
C GLY A 48 -3.77 13.88 -6.57
N ASP A 49 -3.06 12.81 -6.91
CA ASP A 49 -3.60 11.70 -7.69
C ASP A 49 -4.06 10.54 -6.79
N MET A 50 -5.22 9.97 -7.10
CA MET A 50 -5.81 8.87 -6.34
C MET A 50 -5.22 7.52 -6.75
N VAL A 51 -4.61 6.80 -5.80
CA VAL A 51 -3.83 5.55 -6.05
C VAL A 51 -4.66 4.34 -6.55
N PHE A 52 -5.96 4.52 -6.79
CA PHE A 52 -6.89 3.44 -7.09
C PHE A 52 -6.53 2.64 -8.34
N ALA A 53 -5.92 3.27 -9.36
CA ALA A 53 -5.46 2.54 -10.54
C ALA A 53 -4.35 1.52 -10.20
N ALA A 54 -3.41 1.88 -9.33
CA ALA A 54 -2.40 0.96 -8.82
C ALA A 54 -3.01 -0.13 -7.92
N ALA A 55 -4.01 0.23 -7.10
CA ALA A 55 -4.74 -0.74 -6.27
C ALA A 55 -5.52 -1.76 -7.13
N ASP A 56 -6.15 -1.32 -8.21
CA ASP A 56 -6.83 -2.19 -9.16
C ASP A 56 -5.84 -3.19 -9.80
N LEU A 57 -4.62 -2.76 -10.17
CA LEU A 57 -3.59 -3.67 -10.69
C LEU A 57 -3.14 -4.74 -9.68
N LEU A 58 -3.03 -4.39 -8.40
CA LEU A 58 -2.72 -5.37 -7.35
C LEU A 58 -3.88 -6.34 -7.15
N ALA A 59 -5.12 -5.83 -7.13
CA ALA A 59 -6.33 -6.65 -6.99
C ALA A 59 -6.49 -7.64 -8.17
N GLU A 60 -6.26 -7.20 -9.41
CA GLU A 60 -6.27 -8.06 -10.61
C GLU A 60 -5.25 -9.20 -10.52
N ARG A 61 -4.13 -8.97 -9.83
CA ARG A 61 -3.07 -9.96 -9.61
C ARG A 61 -3.29 -10.84 -8.38
N GLY A 62 -4.38 -10.62 -7.64
CA GLY A 62 -4.63 -11.31 -6.38
C GLY A 62 -3.63 -10.96 -5.27
N VAL A 63 -2.96 -9.81 -5.39
CA VAL A 63 -1.99 -9.35 -4.38
C VAL A 63 -2.75 -8.58 -3.30
N PRO A 64 -2.66 -8.97 -2.02
CA PRO A 64 -3.29 -8.24 -0.92
C PRO A 64 -2.60 -6.89 -0.69
N PHE A 65 -3.35 -5.89 -0.25
CA PHE A 65 -2.78 -4.59 0.07
C PHE A 65 -3.52 -3.90 1.21
N VAL A 66 -2.90 -2.86 1.75
CA VAL A 66 -3.48 -1.99 2.77
C VAL A 66 -3.42 -0.54 2.28
N PHE A 67 -4.48 0.22 2.57
CA PHE A 67 -4.49 1.65 2.32
C PHE A 67 -3.99 2.43 3.52
N THR A 68 -3.27 3.51 3.26
CA THR A 68 -2.99 4.56 4.22
C THR A 68 -3.70 5.82 3.77
N THR A 69 -4.55 6.41 4.61
CA THR A 69 -5.42 7.53 4.20
C THR A 69 -5.54 8.56 5.31
N GLY A 70 -5.52 9.84 4.93
CA GLY A 70 -5.96 10.94 5.80
C GLY A 70 -7.39 11.39 5.50
N TYR A 71 -8.04 10.76 4.52
CA TYR A 71 -9.41 11.02 4.11
C TYR A 71 -10.35 9.99 4.71
N ASP A 72 -11.60 10.41 4.91
CA ASP A 72 -12.68 9.53 5.30
C ASP A 72 -12.88 8.39 4.30
N ARG A 73 -13.30 7.22 4.80
CA ARG A 73 -13.63 6.04 3.99
C ARG A 73 -14.60 6.32 2.84
N SER A 74 -15.42 7.38 2.94
CA SER A 74 -16.35 7.81 1.90
C SER A 74 -15.69 8.16 0.57
N VAL A 75 -14.40 8.47 0.53
CA VAL A 75 -13.67 8.74 -0.72
C VAL A 75 -13.13 7.47 -1.39
N ILE A 76 -13.14 6.34 -0.67
CA ILE A 76 -12.64 5.06 -1.18
C ILE A 76 -13.80 4.35 -1.89
N PRO A 77 -13.62 3.96 -3.18
CA PRO A 77 -14.64 3.23 -3.91
C PRO A 77 -15.09 1.94 -3.22
N GLU A 78 -16.39 1.62 -3.30
CA GLU A 78 -16.99 0.41 -2.69
C GLU A 78 -16.28 -0.89 -3.09
N ARG A 79 -15.65 -0.93 -4.28
CA ARG A 79 -14.85 -2.08 -4.74
C ARG A 79 -13.67 -2.42 -3.81
N PHE A 80 -13.29 -1.51 -2.91
CA PHE A 80 -12.24 -1.73 -1.91
C PHE A 80 -12.77 -1.82 -0.47
N ASP A 81 -14.07 -2.07 -0.25
CA ASP A 81 -14.64 -2.12 1.10
C ASP A 81 -14.05 -3.22 2.01
N GLY A 82 -13.47 -4.26 1.43
CA GLY A 82 -12.76 -5.32 2.15
C GLY A 82 -11.29 -5.03 2.44
N VAL A 83 -10.74 -3.93 1.92
CA VAL A 83 -9.32 -3.58 2.08
C VAL A 83 -9.08 -2.93 3.43
N VAL A 84 -8.02 -3.35 4.13
CA VAL A 84 -7.63 -2.76 5.40
C VAL A 84 -7.18 -1.31 5.19
N GLN A 85 -7.71 -0.41 6.00
CA GLN A 85 -7.40 1.02 5.96
C GLN A 85 -6.70 1.44 7.24
N CYS A 86 -5.57 2.13 7.11
CA CYS A 86 -4.81 2.71 8.19
C CYS A 86 -4.93 4.23 8.12
N GLU A 87 -5.65 4.80 9.08
CA GLU A 87 -5.87 6.24 9.16
C GLU A 87 -4.60 6.98 9.58
N LYS A 88 -4.39 8.17 8.99
CA LYS A 88 -3.33 9.10 9.40
C LYS A 88 -3.73 9.77 10.72
N PRO A 89 -2.78 10.03 11.65
CA PRO A 89 -1.33 9.88 11.51
C PRO A 89 -0.88 8.42 11.49
N ILE A 90 -0.02 8.07 10.53
CA ILE A 90 0.42 6.69 10.31
C ILE A 90 1.23 6.20 11.51
N ASN A 91 0.78 5.10 12.11
CA ASN A 91 1.58 4.32 13.04
C ASN A 91 2.25 3.17 12.26
N LEU A 92 3.57 3.26 12.07
CA LEU A 92 4.35 2.30 11.28
C LEU A 92 4.12 0.86 11.74
N ARG A 93 4.08 0.62 13.05
CA ARG A 93 3.84 -0.72 13.62
C ARG A 93 2.47 -1.27 13.26
N ILE A 94 1.43 -0.42 13.26
CA ILE A 94 0.08 -0.83 12.87
C ILE A 94 0.05 -1.23 11.40
N VAL A 95 0.68 -0.43 10.53
CA VAL A 95 0.75 -0.73 9.09
C VAL A 95 1.53 -2.02 8.84
N THR A 96 2.70 -2.19 9.46
CA THR A 96 3.53 -3.41 9.34
C THR A 96 2.77 -4.66 9.82
N GLN A 97 2.01 -4.56 10.92
CA GLN A 97 1.17 -5.66 11.39
C GLN A 97 -0.01 -5.94 10.45
N ALA A 98 -0.65 -4.90 9.92
CA ALA A 98 -1.77 -5.02 9.00
C ALA A 98 -1.33 -5.72 7.71
N ILE A 99 -0.21 -5.27 7.10
CA ILE A 99 0.30 -5.88 5.88
C ILE A 99 0.74 -7.33 6.13
N GLY A 100 1.40 -7.62 7.25
CA GLY A 100 1.78 -8.99 7.62
C GLY A 100 0.58 -9.92 7.77
N ARG A 101 -0.54 -9.44 8.32
CA ARG A 101 -1.77 -10.23 8.45
C ARG A 101 -2.41 -10.54 7.11
N VAL A 102 -2.43 -9.60 6.17
CA VAL A 102 -3.07 -9.81 4.86
C VAL A 102 -2.21 -10.64 3.91
N ILE A 103 -0.89 -10.65 4.09
CA ILE A 103 0.03 -11.52 3.31
C ILE A 103 -0.06 -12.99 3.77
N HIS A 104 -0.33 -13.23 5.06
CA HIS A 104 -0.35 -14.58 5.65
C HIS A 104 -1.75 -15.14 5.93
N GLY A 105 -2.81 -14.38 5.64
CA GLY A 105 -4.21 -14.79 5.83
C GLY A 105 -4.75 -15.54 4.62
#